data_AF-A0A090M324-F1
#
_entry.id   AF-A0A090M324-F1
#
_cell.length_a   1.000
_cell.length_b   1.000
_cell.length_c   1.000
_cell.angle_alpha   90.00
_cell.angle_beta   90.00
_cell.angle_gamma   90.00
#
_symmetry.space_group_name_H-M   'P 1'
#
loop_
_entity.id
_entity.type
_entity.pdbx_description
1 polymer ?
#
loop_
_entity_poly.entity_id
_entity_poly.type
_entity_poly.pdbx_seq_one_letter_code
_entity_poly.pdbx_strand_id
1 'polypeptide(L)'
;MRHRVCDPRVGVASTTRRDAGRRRGRERAVTRARAGKGGDGFTWGPSRAVWRKFEDACGDVPARWYFRPLQGAIALTLAGVVDAGFSGDWSRIGVLTTTQEGEIRTFCAFVAAAHGTLAVAAYDVAKKRGRDPALAFLKVFVVGSLAFVGEAFEDVDGGAEDREA
;
A
#
# COMPACT_ATOMS: atom_id res chain seq x y z
N MET A 1 -59.87 62.92 -17.52
CA MET A 1 -59.32 61.59 -17.87
C MET A 1 -58.36 61.18 -16.76
N ARG A 2 -58.64 60.08 -16.05
CA ARG A 2 -57.88 59.62 -14.88
C ARG A 2 -56.85 58.57 -15.30
N HIS A 3 -55.56 58.84 -15.12
CA HIS A 3 -54.51 57.83 -15.27
C HIS A 3 -54.47 56.95 -14.02
N ARG A 4 -54.68 55.63 -14.19
CA ARG A 4 -54.38 54.61 -13.18
C ARG A 4 -52.88 54.32 -13.23
N VAL A 5 -52.21 54.50 -12.09
CA VAL A 5 -50.86 53.99 -11.83
C VAL A 5 -51.01 52.53 -11.39
N CYS A 6 -50.39 51.60 -12.11
CA CYS A 6 -50.24 50.21 -11.67
C CYS A 6 -48.99 50.10 -10.78
N ASP A 7 -49.17 49.59 -9.57
CA ASP A 7 -48.10 49.23 -8.63
C ASP A 7 -47.82 47.71 -8.73
N PRO A 8 -46.61 47.27 -9.12
CA PRO A 8 -46.24 45.87 -9.11
C PRO A 8 -45.32 45.58 -7.92
N ARG A 9 -45.90 45.22 -6.77
CA ARG A 9 -45.16 44.56 -5.68
C ARG A 9 -45.89 43.30 -5.24
N VAL A 10 -45.89 42.32 -6.14
CA VAL A 10 -46.23 40.92 -5.84
C VAL A 10 -45.03 40.27 -5.14
N GLY A 11 -45.29 39.73 -3.95
CA GLY A 11 -44.29 39.15 -3.06
C GLY A 11 -43.56 37.95 -3.64
N VAL A 12 -42.23 37.97 -3.51
CA VAL A 12 -41.35 36.82 -3.70
C VAL A 12 -40.32 36.85 -2.58
N ALA A 13 -40.65 36.29 -1.41
CA ALA A 13 -39.70 36.25 -0.29
C ALA A 13 -39.84 35.03 0.64
N SER A 14 -40.49 33.95 0.22
CA SER A 14 -40.76 32.80 1.12
C SER A 14 -40.23 31.43 0.65
N THR A 15 -39.72 31.29 -0.57
CA THR A 15 -39.28 29.99 -1.11
C THR A 15 -37.82 29.62 -0.81
N THR A 16 -36.92 30.58 -0.59
CA THR A 16 -35.48 30.29 -0.45
C THR A 16 -35.08 29.62 0.87
N ARG A 17 -35.84 29.84 1.96
CA ARG A 17 -35.45 29.33 3.29
C ARG A 17 -35.77 27.85 3.51
N ARG A 18 -36.84 27.31 2.90
CA ARG A 18 -37.22 25.90 3.03
C ARG A 18 -36.31 24.97 2.22
N ASP A 19 -35.83 25.41 1.06
CA ASP A 19 -34.95 24.59 0.20
C ASP A 19 -33.53 24.45 0.74
N ALA A 20 -33.01 25.48 1.41
CA ALA A 20 -31.70 25.42 2.06
C ALA A 20 -31.65 24.39 3.20
N GLY A 21 -32.75 24.25 3.97
CA GLY A 21 -32.86 23.26 5.05
C GLY A 21 -32.89 21.82 4.54
N ARG A 22 -33.62 21.56 3.45
CA ARG A 22 -33.69 20.22 2.82
C ARG A 22 -32.35 19.78 2.23
N ARG A 23 -31.60 20.69 1.61
CA ARG A 23 -30.25 20.38 1.07
C ARG A 23 -29.27 19.99 2.17
N ARG A 24 -29.21 20.74 3.27
CA ARG A 24 -28.33 20.45 4.41
C ARG A 24 -28.67 19.12 5.10
N GLY A 25 -29.96 18.79 5.21
CA GLY A 25 -30.41 17.50 5.75
C GLY A 25 -29.99 16.32 4.87
N ARG A 26 -30.09 16.48 3.54
CA ARG A 26 -29.73 15.44 2.56
C ARG A 26 -28.22 15.24 2.48
N GLU A 27 -27.43 16.32 2.54
CA GLU A 27 -25.97 16.22 2.60
C GLU A 27 -25.52 15.47 3.86
N ARG A 28 -26.04 15.82 5.04
CA ARG A 28 -25.71 15.11 6.29
C ARG A 28 -26.13 13.64 6.27
N ALA A 29 -27.27 13.31 5.66
CA ALA A 29 -27.72 11.93 5.50
C ALA A 29 -26.79 11.13 4.55
N VAL A 30 -26.31 11.76 3.47
CA VAL A 30 -25.33 11.14 2.55
C VAL A 30 -23.96 10.97 3.22
N THR A 31 -23.50 11.94 4.02
CA THR A 31 -22.24 11.82 4.78
C THR A 31 -22.33 10.69 5.81
N ARG A 32 -23.48 10.55 6.50
CA ARG A 32 -23.71 9.50 7.51
C ARG A 32 -23.90 8.12 6.88
N ALA A 33 -24.52 8.02 5.70
CA ALA A 33 -24.65 6.78 4.95
C ALA A 33 -23.30 6.30 4.37
N ARG A 34 -22.36 7.21 4.03
CA ARG A 34 -20.98 6.85 3.67
C ARG A 34 -20.16 6.35 4.87
N ALA A 35 -20.44 6.85 6.08
CA ALA A 35 -19.74 6.42 7.29
C ALA A 35 -20.19 5.04 7.81
N GLY A 36 -21.39 4.58 7.43
CA GLY A 36 -21.98 3.32 7.93
C GLY A 36 -21.76 2.08 7.07
N LYS A 37 -20.96 2.16 6.00
CA LYS A 37 -20.79 1.06 5.01
C LYS A 37 -19.36 0.52 4.94
N GLY A 38 -18.66 0.52 6.07
CA GLY A 38 -17.39 -0.20 6.25
C GLY A 38 -17.63 -1.43 7.10
N GLY A 39 -18.43 -2.37 6.58
CA GLY A 39 -18.60 -3.66 7.22
C GLY A 39 -17.24 -4.34 7.39
N ASP A 40 -16.90 -4.69 8.63
CA ASP A 40 -16.41 -6.00 9.10
C ASP A 40 -15.96 -7.04 8.06
N GLY A 41 -15.19 -6.61 7.06
CA GLY A 41 -14.34 -7.49 6.28
C GLY A 41 -13.18 -7.88 7.16
N PHE A 42 -13.01 -9.18 7.39
CA PHE A 42 -11.80 -9.79 7.96
C PHE A 42 -10.53 -9.04 7.49
N THR A 43 -10.04 -8.12 8.32
CA THR A 43 -8.89 -7.30 7.97
C THR A 43 -7.64 -8.08 8.32
N TRP A 44 -7.04 -8.76 7.34
CA TRP A 44 -5.61 -9.04 7.41
C TRP A 44 -4.90 -7.69 7.52
N GLY A 45 -4.41 -7.37 8.72
CA GLY A 45 -3.69 -6.14 8.97
C GLY A 45 -3.43 -5.90 10.47
N PRO A 46 -2.22 -5.45 10.84
CA PRO A 46 -1.96 -4.98 12.19
C PRO A 46 -2.93 -3.85 12.56
N SER A 47 -3.26 -3.73 13.86
CA SER A 47 -4.10 -2.62 14.32
C SER A 47 -3.49 -1.27 13.90
N ARG A 48 -4.32 -0.23 13.71
CA ARG A 48 -3.82 1.12 13.35
C ARG A 48 -2.71 1.63 14.29
N ALA A 49 -2.69 1.18 15.54
CA ALA A 49 -1.66 1.51 16.52
C ALA A 49 -0.33 0.80 16.22
N VAL A 50 -0.38 -0.47 15.83
CA VAL A 50 0.81 -1.24 15.42
C VAL A 50 1.36 -0.71 14.10
N TRP A 51 0.47 -0.36 13.16
CA TRP A 51 0.88 0.25 11.88
C TRP A 51 1.61 1.58 12.07
N ARG A 52 1.09 2.47 12.93
CA ARG A 52 1.76 3.74 13.24
C ARG A 52 3.14 3.58 13.86
N LYS A 53 3.31 2.63 14.79
CA LYS A 53 4.64 2.32 15.34
C LYS A 53 5.61 1.83 14.26
N PHE A 54 5.09 1.12 13.25
CA PHE A 54 5.89 0.64 12.14
C PHE A 54 6.28 1.79 11.20
N GLU A 55 5.37 2.72 10.91
CA GLU A 55 5.63 3.98 10.20
C GLU A 55 6.71 4.80 10.93
N ASP A 56 6.57 5.01 12.24
CA ASP A 56 7.53 5.75 13.07
C ASP A 56 8.92 5.08 13.07
N ALA A 57 8.96 3.75 13.09
CA ALA A 57 10.21 2.99 13.08
C ALA A 57 10.89 2.97 11.71
N CYS A 58 10.11 2.96 10.62
CA CYS A 58 10.64 2.95 9.26
C CYS A 58 10.99 4.35 8.75
N GLY A 59 10.35 5.40 9.26
CA GLY A 59 10.66 6.79 8.95
C GLY A 59 10.86 7.04 7.44
N ASP A 60 11.97 7.70 7.11
CA ASP A 60 12.38 8.00 5.73
C ASP A 60 13.33 6.96 5.12
N VAL A 61 13.46 5.77 5.75
CA VAL A 61 14.35 4.69 5.29
C VAL A 61 14.15 4.33 3.81
N PRO A 62 12.92 4.25 3.26
CA PRO A 62 12.70 4.01 1.83
C PRO A 62 13.37 5.05 0.91
N ALA A 63 13.46 6.31 1.36
CA ALA A 63 13.99 7.42 0.57
C ALA A 63 15.53 7.51 0.64
N ARG A 64 16.19 6.70 1.48
CA ARG A 64 17.64 6.73 1.63
C ARG A 64 18.34 6.13 0.42
N TRP A 65 19.45 6.74 -0.01
CA TRP A 65 20.21 6.34 -1.21
C TRP A 65 20.66 4.87 -1.20
N TYR A 66 20.94 4.30 -0.03
CA TYR A 66 21.42 2.92 0.12
C TYR A 66 20.28 1.89 0.07
N PHE A 67 19.02 2.31 0.16
CA PHE A 67 17.89 1.40 0.31
C PHE A 67 17.70 0.50 -0.90
N ARG A 68 17.73 1.07 -2.12
CA ARG A 68 17.60 0.30 -3.37
C ARG A 68 18.81 -0.62 -3.62
N PRO A 69 20.07 -0.17 -3.47
CA PRO A 69 21.23 -1.07 -3.51
C PRO A 69 21.15 -2.23 -2.51
N LEU A 70 20.66 -1.97 -1.30
CA LEU A 70 20.51 -3.00 -0.26
C LEU A 70 19.48 -4.07 -0.66
N GLN A 71 18.37 -3.68 -1.30
CA GLN A 71 17.41 -4.64 -1.86
C GLN A 71 18.07 -5.56 -2.90
N GLY A 72 18.89 -4.99 -3.79
CA GLY A 72 19.66 -5.76 -4.78
C GLY A 72 20.65 -6.73 -4.12
N ALA A 73 21.38 -6.27 -3.10
CA ALA A 73 22.33 -7.10 -2.36
C ALA A 73 21.67 -8.29 -1.65
N ILE A 74 20.48 -8.07 -1.06
CA ILE A 74 19.68 -9.14 -0.44
C ILE A 74 19.25 -10.16 -1.49
N ALA A 75 18.71 -9.70 -2.63
CA ALA A 75 18.28 -10.59 -3.71
C ALA A 75 19.44 -11.47 -4.22
N LEU A 76 20.63 -10.87 -4.43
CA LEU A 76 21.82 -11.60 -4.87
C LEU A 76 22.31 -12.60 -3.81
N THR A 77 22.30 -12.22 -2.54
CA THR A 77 22.71 -13.11 -1.45
C THR A 77 21.77 -14.31 -1.35
N LEU A 78 20.45 -14.08 -1.43
CA LEU A 78 19.46 -15.16 -1.41
C LEU A 78 19.59 -16.08 -2.63
N ALA A 79 19.88 -15.54 -3.81
CA ALA A 79 20.17 -16.35 -4.99
C ALA A 79 21.38 -17.25 -4.78
N GLY A 80 22.46 -16.74 -4.18
CA GLY A 80 23.64 -17.53 -3.82
C GLY A 80 23.34 -18.61 -2.76
N VAL A 81 22.49 -18.33 -1.77
CA VAL A 81 22.06 -19.33 -0.78
C VAL A 81 21.21 -20.43 -1.42
N VAL A 82 20.29 -20.08 -2.33
CA VAL A 82 19.52 -21.05 -3.09
C VAL A 82 20.46 -21.91 -3.94
N ASP A 83 21.40 -21.31 -4.66
CA ASP A 83 22.41 -22.06 -5.42
C ASP A 83 23.18 -23.03 -4.50
N ALA A 84 23.62 -22.56 -3.33
CA ALA A 84 24.32 -23.38 -2.34
C ALA A 84 23.51 -24.57 -1.81
N GLY A 85 22.19 -24.44 -1.70
CA GLY A 85 21.33 -25.51 -1.22
C GLY A 85 20.91 -26.54 -2.27
N PHE A 86 20.89 -26.18 -3.56
CA PHE A 86 20.23 -26.96 -4.60
C PHE A 86 21.14 -27.42 -5.75
N SER A 87 22.28 -26.77 -6.01
CA SER A 87 23.16 -27.17 -7.13
C SER A 87 23.96 -28.45 -6.83
N GLY A 88 24.26 -28.72 -5.56
CA GLY A 88 25.14 -29.82 -5.14
C GLY A 88 26.62 -29.56 -5.45
N ASP A 89 26.96 -28.45 -6.11
CA ASP A 89 28.34 -28.10 -6.44
C ASP A 89 29.14 -27.80 -5.17
N TRP A 90 28.49 -27.19 -4.18
CA TRP A 90 29.11 -26.73 -2.93
C TRP A 90 29.54 -27.87 -2.02
N SER A 91 28.75 -28.95 -1.92
CA SER A 91 29.19 -30.18 -1.27
C SER A 91 30.23 -30.95 -2.08
N ARG A 92 30.13 -30.94 -3.42
CA ARG A 92 31.11 -31.59 -4.29
C ARG A 92 32.52 -30.99 -4.15
N ILE A 93 32.63 -29.66 -4.05
CA ILE A 93 33.92 -28.97 -3.85
C ILE A 93 34.36 -28.95 -2.38
N GLY A 94 33.57 -29.51 -1.47
CA GLY A 94 33.91 -29.62 -0.04
C GLY A 94 33.74 -28.32 0.77
N VAL A 95 33.07 -27.30 0.22
CA VAL A 95 32.75 -26.07 0.98
C VAL A 95 31.63 -26.33 2.00
N LEU A 96 30.68 -27.20 1.64
CA LEU A 96 29.60 -27.63 2.52
C LEU A 96 29.62 -29.15 2.71
N THR A 97 29.07 -29.61 3.83
CA THR A 97 28.66 -31.01 3.97
C THR A 97 27.26 -31.22 3.36
N THR A 98 26.91 -32.46 3.03
CA THR A 98 25.56 -32.80 2.53
C THR A 98 24.45 -32.50 3.55
N THR A 99 24.76 -32.59 4.85
CA THR A 99 23.86 -32.18 5.93
C THR A 99 23.61 -30.68 5.89
N GLN A 100 24.66 -29.85 5.74
CA GLN A 100 24.52 -28.40 5.64
C GLN A 100 23.71 -27.97 4.41
N GLU A 101 23.88 -28.63 3.26
CA GLU A 101 23.00 -28.36 2.11
C GLU A 101 21.52 -28.67 2.43
N GLY A 102 21.27 -29.73 3.20
CA GLY A 102 19.93 -30.05 3.71
C GLY A 102 19.35 -28.92 4.57
N GLU A 103 20.13 -28.41 5.52
CA GLU A 103 19.73 -27.29 6.38
C GLU A 103 19.47 -26.01 5.57
N ILE A 104 20.30 -25.73 4.57
CA ILE A 104 20.10 -24.59 3.66
C ILE A 104 18.78 -24.74 2.89
N ARG A 105 18.43 -25.93 2.39
CA ARG A 105 17.13 -26.15 1.74
C ARG A 105 15.96 -25.88 2.68
N THR A 106 16.04 -26.33 3.94
CA THR A 106 15.04 -26.03 4.96
C THR A 106 14.94 -24.53 5.25
N PHE A 107 16.08 -23.84 5.34
CA PHE A 107 16.12 -22.39 5.49
C PHE A 107 15.46 -21.68 4.29
N CYS A 108 15.78 -22.08 3.06
CA CYS A 108 15.17 -21.54 1.84
C CYS A 108 13.64 -21.73 1.84
N ALA A 109 13.15 -22.89 2.29
CA ALA A 109 11.70 -23.13 2.40
C ALA A 109 11.04 -22.19 3.43
N PHE A 110 11.68 -21.98 4.58
CA PHE A 110 11.22 -21.01 5.58
C PHE A 110 11.20 -19.57 5.02
N VAL A 111 12.28 -19.14 4.37
CA VAL A 111 12.38 -17.81 3.76
C VAL A 111 11.31 -17.61 2.70
N ALA A 112 11.09 -18.59 1.82
CA ALA A 112 10.05 -18.54 0.80
C ALA A 112 8.65 -18.39 1.41
N ALA A 113 8.35 -19.08 2.51
CA ALA A 113 7.06 -18.95 3.20
C ALA A 113 6.88 -17.57 3.85
N ALA A 114 7.93 -17.06 4.51
CA ALA A 114 7.92 -15.72 5.10
C ALA A 114 7.75 -14.63 4.04
N HIS A 115 8.52 -14.72 2.95
CA HIS A 115 8.44 -13.80 1.81
C HIS A 115 7.08 -13.89 1.11
N GLY A 116 6.54 -15.09 0.91
CA GLY A 116 5.20 -15.29 0.36
C GLY A 116 4.11 -14.59 1.16
N THR A 117 4.18 -14.68 2.49
CA THR A 117 3.22 -14.00 3.39
C THR A 117 3.30 -12.47 3.22
N LEU A 118 4.50 -11.91 3.17
CA LEU A 118 4.70 -10.47 2.94
C LEU A 118 4.30 -10.03 1.53
N ALA A 119 4.54 -10.87 0.52
CA ALA A 119 4.21 -10.59 -0.86
C ALA A 119 2.69 -10.50 -1.08
N VAL A 120 1.90 -11.37 -0.42
CA VAL A 120 0.44 -11.28 -0.40
C VAL A 120 -0.01 -9.97 0.26
N ALA A 121 0.59 -9.59 1.38
CA ALA A 121 0.29 -8.31 2.02
C ALA A 121 0.64 -7.11 1.11
N ALA A 122 1.77 -7.17 0.40
CA ALA A 122 2.19 -6.14 -0.55
C ALA A 122 1.23 -6.01 -1.73
N TYR A 123 0.75 -7.14 -2.27
CA TYR A 123 -0.25 -7.18 -3.33
C TYR A 123 -1.52 -6.42 -2.92
N ASP A 124 -2.03 -6.69 -1.71
CA ASP A 124 -3.22 -6.02 -1.19
C ASP A 124 -3.00 -4.52 -0.96
N VAL A 125 -1.82 -4.13 -0.48
CA VAL A 125 -1.44 -2.72 -0.30
C VAL A 125 -1.38 -2.00 -1.65
N ALA A 126 -0.71 -2.59 -2.64
CA ALA A 126 -0.59 -2.02 -3.99
C ALA A 126 -1.96 -1.86 -4.66
N LYS A 127 -2.84 -2.87 -4.54
CA LYS A 127 -4.22 -2.80 -5.06
C LYS A 127 -5.02 -1.66 -4.43
N LYS A 128 -4.88 -1.44 -3.12
CA LYS A 128 -5.53 -0.32 -2.41
C LYS A 128 -4.95 1.04 -2.77
N ARG A 129 -3.69 1.10 -3.20
CA ARG A 129 -2.97 2.31 -3.60
C ARG A 129 -3.00 2.58 -5.11
N GLY A 130 -3.66 1.74 -5.91
CA GLY A 130 -3.73 1.90 -7.37
C GLY A 130 -2.40 1.64 -8.10
N ARG A 131 -1.48 0.88 -7.49
CA ARG A 131 -0.21 0.44 -8.10
C ARG A 131 -0.35 -0.94 -8.74
N ASP A 132 0.66 -1.38 -9.49
CA ASP A 132 0.73 -2.73 -10.05
C ASP A 132 0.88 -3.78 -8.93
N PRO A 133 -0.17 -4.57 -8.63
CA PRO A 133 -0.12 -5.54 -7.54
C PRO A 133 0.81 -6.72 -7.83
N ALA A 134 0.96 -7.10 -9.10
CA ALA A 134 1.79 -8.24 -9.49
C ALA A 134 3.27 -7.89 -9.35
N LEU A 135 3.66 -6.68 -9.73
CA LEU A 135 5.02 -6.19 -9.53
C LEU A 135 5.35 -6.05 -8.04
N ALA A 136 4.44 -5.50 -7.24
CA ALA A 136 4.61 -5.38 -5.78
C ALA A 136 4.76 -6.76 -5.11
N PHE A 137 3.91 -7.72 -5.49
CA PHE A 137 4.05 -9.11 -5.03
C PHE A 137 5.42 -9.68 -5.37
N LEU A 138 5.83 -9.61 -6.64
CA LEU A 138 7.07 -10.21 -7.11
C LEU A 138 8.29 -9.58 -6.41
N LYS A 139 8.33 -8.25 -6.33
CA LYS A 139 9.41 -7.51 -5.69
C LYS A 139 9.56 -7.89 -4.21
N VAL A 140 8.45 -7.95 -3.48
CA VAL A 140 8.45 -8.33 -2.06
C VAL A 140 8.74 -9.82 -1.87
N PHE A 141 8.31 -10.69 -2.78
CA PHE A 141 8.65 -12.10 -2.73
C PHE A 141 10.16 -12.34 -2.89
N VAL A 142 10.82 -11.60 -3.78
CA VAL A 142 12.25 -11.75 -4.03
C VAL A 142 13.10 -11.11 -2.92
N VAL A 143 12.73 -9.90 -2.50
CA VAL A 143 13.56 -9.07 -1.60
C VAL A 143 13.16 -9.17 -0.14
N GLY A 144 11.91 -9.56 0.15
CA GLY A 144 11.39 -9.71 1.50
C GLY A 144 10.92 -8.41 2.14
N SER A 145 11.10 -8.31 3.46
CA SER A 145 10.58 -7.22 4.30
C SER A 145 11.09 -5.84 3.90
N LEU A 146 12.30 -5.75 3.34
CA LEU A 146 12.86 -4.46 2.92
C LEU A 146 12.09 -3.87 1.73
N ALA A 147 11.73 -4.68 0.73
CA ALA A 147 10.88 -4.22 -0.35
C ALA A 147 9.46 -3.93 0.12
N PHE A 148 8.95 -4.71 1.10
CA PHE A 148 7.63 -4.46 1.69
C PHE A 148 7.55 -3.05 2.29
N VAL A 149 8.60 -2.60 2.99
CA VAL A 149 8.69 -1.25 3.56
C VAL A 149 8.60 -0.17 2.47
N GLY A 150 9.26 -0.38 1.31
CA GLY A 150 9.10 0.53 0.17
C GLY A 150 7.68 0.56 -0.38
N GLU A 151 7.07 -0.61 -0.62
CA GLU A 151 5.70 -0.67 -1.14
C GLU A 151 4.65 -0.12 -0.16
N ALA A 152 4.89 -0.31 1.14
CA ALA A 152 3.99 0.12 2.21
C ALA A 152 4.09 1.60 2.56
N PHE A 153 5.26 2.23 2.42
CA PHE A 153 5.51 3.55 3.01
C PHE A 153 6.09 4.59 2.03
N GLU A 154 6.62 4.21 0.87
CA GLU A 154 7.04 5.21 -0.12
C GLU A 154 5.77 5.90 -0.66
N ASP A 155 5.68 7.23 -0.50
CA ASP A 155 4.57 8.04 -0.99
C ASP A 155 4.56 8.09 -2.53
N VAL A 156 3.38 8.29 -3.12
CA VAL A 156 3.22 8.42 -4.57
C VAL A 156 3.60 9.84 -4.99
N ASP A 157 4.86 10.24 -4.85
CA ASP A 157 5.35 11.51 -5.39
C ASP A 157 6.68 11.25 -6.11
N GLY A 158 6.67 11.43 -7.44
CA GLY A 158 7.86 11.30 -8.28
C GLY A 158 7.64 10.87 -9.73
N GLY A 159 6.39 10.70 -10.18
CA GLY A 159 6.10 10.25 -11.56
C GLY A 159 5.70 11.35 -12.56
N ALA A 160 5.61 12.61 -12.14
CA ALA A 160 5.00 13.67 -12.95
C ALA A 160 5.90 14.89 -13.26
N GLU A 161 7.08 15.04 -12.66
CA GLU A 161 7.90 16.25 -12.83
C GLU A 161 9.11 16.12 -13.78
N ASP A 162 9.34 14.97 -14.42
CA ASP A 162 10.47 14.79 -15.35
C ASP A 162 10.05 14.69 -16.84
N ARG A 163 8.91 15.28 -17.23
CA ARG A 163 8.49 15.35 -18.65
C ARG A 163 8.49 16.76 -19.25
N GLU A 164 8.98 17.76 -18.53
CA GLU A 164 9.21 19.10 -19.04
C GLU A 164 10.56 19.64 -18.53
N ALA A 165 11.66 19.11 -19.06
CA ALA A 165 12.97 19.75 -19.05
C ALA A 165 13.72 19.43 -20.34
#